data_AF-A0A822C2K7-F1
#
_entry.id   AF-A0A822C2K7-F1
#
_cell.length_a   1.000
_cell.length_b   1.000
_cell.length_c   1.000
_cell.angle_alpha   90.00
_cell.angle_beta   90.00
_cell.angle_gamma   90.00
#
_symmetry.space_group_name_H-M   'P 1'
#
loop_
_entity.id
_entity.type
_entity.pdbx_description
1 polymer ?
#
loop_
_entity_poly.entity_id
_entity_poly.type
_entity_poly.pdbx_seq_one_letter_code
_entity_poly.pdbx_strand_id
1 'polypeptide(L)'
;YRLEGISISNKDHEQLSLISKLKLSLPIVDAIGLSTQIISSQSLTKWFQSLDKLIKYSLSKLIFELLDKKINEKLTEIFFKKSLKNIQENEYPLQVILLVEHILFSLILEKQINKNKKKLFIQNMKFKIENQINVLIKNHTKQRDSLIIQRLYFRDVLSKLIQMENNLTLNSYEWLSLIKYQIDQNSRTENKIDFIQFSNRIHYNFEFIEPSSTFIISPMMERTLFQLTQAISAYRIGVVHAPLQYGRSTVIQTLAQLCGTNCISLLCDSLINVNQIENFHQGLVASNSWCLFKDIQKLSI
;
A
#
# COMPACT_ATOMS: atom_id res chain seq x y z
N TYR A 1 15.34 5.70 1.19
CA TYR A 1 15.22 4.26 1.45
C TYR A 1 15.15 3.58 0.09
N ARG A 2 16.22 2.88 -0.29
CA ARG A 2 16.48 2.31 -1.62
C ARG A 2 16.54 0.78 -1.48
N LEU A 3 16.14 0.05 -2.53
CA LEU A 3 16.43 -1.38 -2.71
C LEU A 3 17.91 -1.64 -2.36
N GLU A 4 18.20 -2.62 -1.49
CA GLU A 4 19.60 -2.91 -1.09
C GLU A 4 20.36 -3.76 -2.10
N GLY A 5 19.66 -4.45 -3.00
CA GLY A 5 20.32 -5.16 -4.08
C GLY A 5 19.37 -5.91 -4.99
N ILE A 6 19.73 -5.93 -6.26
CA ILE A 6 19.33 -6.96 -7.20
C ILE A 6 20.38 -8.06 -7.03
N SER A 7 20.00 -9.24 -6.56
CA SER A 7 20.91 -10.38 -6.58
C SER A 7 20.70 -11.15 -7.88
N ILE A 8 21.77 -11.26 -8.66
CA ILE A 8 21.81 -12.11 -9.83
C ILE A 8 22.38 -13.45 -9.37
N SER A 9 21.60 -14.54 -9.48
CA SER A 9 22.10 -15.88 -9.15
C SER A 9 22.43 -16.69 -10.40
N ASN A 10 23.62 -17.30 -10.37
CA ASN A 10 24.22 -18.27 -11.30
C ASN A 10 24.91 -17.76 -12.59
N LYS A 11 25.84 -18.65 -13.01
CA LYS A 11 26.96 -18.50 -13.96
C LYS A 11 26.60 -17.99 -15.36
N ASP A 12 25.31 -17.95 -15.72
CA ASP A 12 24.80 -17.60 -17.04
C ASP A 12 23.90 -16.34 -17.05
N HIS A 13 23.88 -15.55 -15.96
CA HIS A 13 23.09 -14.29 -15.84
C HIS A 13 21.55 -14.45 -15.95
N GLU A 14 21.00 -15.64 -15.73
CA GLU A 14 19.59 -15.94 -16.04
C GLU A 14 18.58 -15.65 -14.90
N GLN A 15 19.03 -15.38 -13.66
CA GLN A 15 18.11 -15.21 -12.53
C GLN A 15 18.29 -13.85 -11.86
N LEU A 16 17.23 -13.05 -11.84
CA LEU A 16 17.15 -11.79 -11.09
C LEU A 16 16.18 -11.98 -9.92
N SER A 17 16.66 -11.87 -8.69
CA SER A 17 15.80 -11.76 -7.51
C SER A 17 16.00 -10.39 -6.85
N LEU A 18 14.88 -9.69 -6.58
CA LEU A 18 14.91 -8.46 -5.81
C LEU A 18 14.93 -8.81 -4.33
N ILE A 19 15.96 -8.30 -3.65
CA ILE A 19 16.12 -8.50 -2.21
C ILE A 19 15.73 -7.20 -1.52
N SER A 20 14.71 -7.31 -0.68
CA SER A 20 14.37 -6.27 0.31
C SER A 20 15.49 -6.11 1.33
N LYS A 21 15.62 -4.93 1.93
CA LYS A 21 16.58 -4.63 3.02
C LYS A 21 16.42 -5.57 4.22
N LEU A 22 15.24 -6.17 4.37
CA LEU A 22 14.92 -7.16 5.40
C LEU A 22 15.21 -8.61 4.99
N LYS A 23 15.85 -8.85 3.84
CA LYS A 23 16.13 -10.17 3.25
C LYS A 23 14.89 -11.03 2.98
N LEU A 24 13.71 -10.42 2.86
CA LEU A 24 12.53 -11.10 2.37
C LEU A 24 12.69 -11.26 0.85
N SER A 25 12.92 -12.50 0.43
CA SER A 25 12.88 -12.90 -0.97
C SER A 25 11.45 -12.81 -1.48
N LEU A 26 11.23 -12.17 -2.62
CA LEU A 26 9.99 -12.38 -3.36
C LEU A 26 9.82 -13.89 -3.59
N PRO A 27 8.63 -14.48 -3.37
CA PRO A 27 8.36 -15.83 -3.83
C PRO A 27 8.66 -15.94 -5.32
N ILE A 28 9.13 -17.11 -5.73
CA ILE A 28 9.34 -17.48 -7.14
C ILE A 28 7.95 -17.64 -7.77
N VAL A 29 7.24 -16.54 -7.94
CA VAL A 29 6.07 -16.50 -8.81
C VAL A 29 6.65 -16.25 -10.16
N ASP A 30 6.91 -17.37 -10.82
CA ASP A 30 7.29 -17.40 -12.21
C ASP A 30 8.48 -16.48 -12.51
N ALA A 31 9.66 -17.08 -12.55
CA ALA A 31 10.64 -16.70 -13.56
C ALA A 31 10.04 -16.93 -14.98
N ILE A 32 8.90 -16.34 -15.29
CA ILE A 32 8.20 -16.37 -16.57
C ILE A 32 7.94 -14.89 -16.91
N GLY A 33 8.79 -14.19 -17.66
CA GLY A 33 9.91 -14.63 -18.47
C GLY A 33 11.26 -14.09 -18.02
N LEU A 34 12.12 -15.01 -17.55
CA LEU A 34 13.55 -14.95 -17.86
C LEU A 34 13.99 -16.15 -18.72
N SER A 35 13.05 -16.96 -19.22
CA SER A 35 13.22 -17.68 -20.49
C SER A 35 13.06 -16.77 -21.70
N THR A 36 12.64 -15.51 -21.51
CA THR A 36 13.09 -14.44 -22.38
C THR A 36 14.48 -14.09 -21.90
N GLN A 37 15.49 -14.61 -22.58
CA GLN A 37 16.77 -13.94 -22.64
C GLN A 37 16.50 -12.44 -22.70
N ILE A 38 16.81 -11.68 -21.64
CA ILE A 38 16.96 -10.23 -21.79
C ILE A 38 18.29 -10.04 -22.51
N ILE A 39 18.40 -10.57 -23.73
CA ILE A 39 19.32 -10.04 -24.73
C ILE A 39 18.66 -8.74 -25.14
N SER A 40 18.87 -7.69 -24.33
CA SER A 40 18.69 -6.36 -24.88
C SER A 40 19.88 -6.14 -25.81
N SER A 41 19.67 -6.37 -27.10
CA SER A 41 20.43 -5.70 -28.19
C SER A 41 20.15 -4.18 -28.20
N GLN A 42 19.83 -3.60 -27.04
CA GLN A 42 19.19 -2.31 -26.85
C GLN A 42 19.84 -1.57 -25.68
N SER A 43 19.69 -0.23 -25.68
CA SER A 43 20.26 0.67 -24.69
C SER A 43 19.86 0.32 -23.25
N LEU A 44 20.78 0.53 -22.31
CA LEU A 44 20.61 0.37 -20.85
C LEU A 44 19.31 1.01 -20.31
N THR A 45 18.86 2.11 -20.91
CA THR A 45 17.60 2.78 -20.57
C THR A 45 16.36 1.90 -20.81
N LYS A 46 16.30 1.18 -21.93
CA LYS A 46 15.19 0.27 -22.26
C LYS A 46 15.17 -0.94 -21.35
N TRP A 47 16.35 -1.39 -20.91
CA TRP A 47 16.48 -2.46 -19.93
C TRP A 47 15.85 -2.06 -18.59
N PHE A 48 16.19 -0.89 -18.04
CA PHE A 48 15.57 -0.40 -16.79
C PHE A 48 14.06 -0.18 -16.90
N GLN A 49 13.58 0.34 -18.03
CA GLN A 49 12.14 0.49 -18.27
C GLN A 49 11.42 -0.86 -18.31
N SER A 50 12.06 -1.89 -18.88
CA SER A 50 11.50 -3.24 -18.93
C SER A 50 11.46 -3.87 -17.53
N LEU A 51 12.51 -3.67 -16.74
CA LEU A 51 12.57 -4.12 -15.36
C LEU A 51 11.47 -3.47 -14.50
N ASP A 52 11.26 -2.16 -14.60
CA ASP A 52 10.18 -1.46 -13.88
C ASP A 52 8.78 -2.04 -14.20
N LYS A 53 8.50 -2.22 -15.50
CA LYS A 53 7.24 -2.85 -15.95
C LYS A 53 7.08 -4.27 -15.41
N LEU A 54 8.16 -5.06 -15.38
CA LEU A 54 8.13 -6.43 -14.85
C LEU A 54 7.83 -6.45 -13.35
N ILE A 55 8.45 -5.55 -12.56
CA ILE A 55 8.18 -5.46 -11.11
C ILE A 55 6.70 -5.17 -10.86
N LYS A 56 6.15 -4.15 -11.53
CA LYS A 56 4.74 -3.76 -11.42
C LYS A 56 3.81 -4.90 -11.81
N TYR A 57 4.11 -5.57 -12.92
CA TYR A 57 3.35 -6.72 -13.39
C TYR A 57 3.38 -7.87 -12.38
N SER A 58 4.56 -8.27 -11.89
CA SER A 58 4.71 -9.36 -10.91
C SER A 58 3.99 -9.07 -9.60
N LEU A 59 4.07 -7.84 -9.09
CA LEU A 59 3.31 -7.44 -7.91
C LEU A 59 1.80 -7.50 -8.14
N SER A 60 1.33 -7.01 -9.29
CA SER A 60 -0.09 -7.12 -9.64
C SER A 60 -0.54 -8.59 -9.67
N LYS A 61 0.22 -9.47 -10.32
CA LYS A 61 -0.10 -10.91 -10.41
C LYS A 61 -0.16 -11.56 -9.02
N LEU A 62 0.83 -11.28 -8.16
CA LEU A 62 0.86 -11.78 -6.77
C LEU A 62 -0.36 -11.34 -5.96
N ILE A 63 -0.76 -10.08 -6.09
CA ILE A 63 -1.92 -9.53 -5.38
C ILE A 63 -3.21 -10.24 -5.80
N PHE A 64 -3.43 -10.37 -7.10
CA PHE A 64 -4.63 -11.02 -7.64
C PHE A 64 -4.65 -12.53 -7.37
N GLU A 65 -3.51 -13.22 -7.47
CA GLU A 65 -3.40 -14.64 -7.12
C GLU A 65 -3.77 -14.89 -5.65
N LEU A 66 -3.24 -14.09 -4.72
CA LEU A 66 -3.57 -14.22 -3.30
C LEU A 66 -5.02 -13.85 -3.01
N LEU A 67 -5.55 -12.86 -3.72
CA LEU A 67 -6.94 -12.43 -3.60
C LEU A 67 -7.91 -13.53 -4.08
N ASP A 68 -7.66 -14.14 -5.23
CA ASP A 68 -8.47 -15.24 -5.77
C ASP A 68 -8.42 -16.47 -4.86
N LYS A 69 -7.24 -16.83 -4.35
CA LYS A 69 -7.07 -17.89 -3.33
C LYS A 69 -7.95 -17.61 -2.10
N LYS A 70 -7.90 -16.40 -1.54
CA LYS A 70 -8.67 -16.04 -0.34
C LYS A 70 -10.17 -15.91 -0.58
N ILE A 71 -10.61 -15.51 -1.78
CA ILE A 71 -12.04 -15.43 -2.13
C ILE A 71 -12.63 -16.85 -2.26
N ASN A 72 -11.90 -17.77 -2.91
CA ASN A 72 -12.34 -19.14 -3.14
C ASN A 72 -12.46 -19.96 -1.84
N GLU A 73 -11.68 -19.65 -0.80
CA GLU A 73 -11.73 -20.29 0.52
C GLU A 73 -13.00 -19.99 1.37
N LYS A 74 -14.10 -19.50 0.77
CA LYS A 74 -15.35 -19.05 1.42
C LYS A 74 -15.13 -17.89 2.43
N LEU A 75 -15.50 -16.70 1.95
CA LEU A 75 -15.37 -15.33 2.50
C LEU A 75 -15.74 -15.02 3.97
N THR A 76 -16.08 -15.97 4.86
CA THR A 76 -16.47 -15.60 6.24
C THR A 76 -15.95 -16.50 7.35
N GLU A 77 -15.54 -17.73 7.08
CA GLU A 77 -15.13 -18.66 8.14
C GLU A 77 -13.61 -18.84 8.27
N ILE A 78 -12.85 -18.65 7.18
CA ILE A 78 -11.42 -18.96 7.14
C ILE A 78 -10.52 -17.74 7.32
N PHE A 79 -10.94 -16.55 6.86
CA PHE A 79 -10.16 -15.30 6.93
C PHE A 79 -9.61 -15.01 8.35
N PHE A 80 -10.32 -15.45 9.38
CA PHE A 80 -9.95 -15.25 10.78
C PHE A 80 -9.44 -16.50 11.52
N LYS A 81 -9.68 -17.71 11.00
CA LYS A 81 -9.33 -18.98 11.70
C LYS A 81 -7.93 -19.49 11.37
N LYS A 82 -7.45 -19.34 10.12
CA LYS A 82 -6.17 -19.91 9.67
C LYS A 82 -5.01 -18.91 9.64
N SER A 83 -5.27 -17.61 9.74
CA SER A 83 -4.27 -16.54 9.55
C SER A 83 -3.26 -16.39 10.70
N LEU A 84 -3.07 -17.37 11.58
CA LEU A 84 -2.20 -17.22 12.76
C LEU A 84 -1.27 -18.40 13.02
N LYS A 85 -1.58 -19.61 12.51
CA LYS A 85 -0.68 -20.76 12.65
C LYS A 85 0.18 -21.01 11.41
N ASN A 86 -0.29 -20.61 10.22
CA ASN A 86 0.41 -20.77 8.93
C ASN A 86 0.31 -19.47 8.12
N ILE A 87 0.70 -18.32 8.67
CA ILE A 87 0.79 -17.14 7.78
C ILE A 87 1.91 -17.46 6.80
N GLN A 88 1.55 -17.48 5.53
CA GLN A 88 2.38 -17.54 4.35
C GLN A 88 3.34 -16.31 4.25
N GLU A 89 3.88 -15.82 5.38
CA GLU A 89 4.83 -14.69 5.44
C GLU A 89 6.07 -14.98 4.60
N ASN A 90 6.39 -16.26 4.40
CA ASN A 90 7.49 -16.72 3.56
C ASN A 90 7.10 -16.82 2.06
N GLU A 91 5.80 -16.88 1.73
CA GLU A 91 5.34 -17.09 0.35
C GLU A 91 4.88 -15.81 -0.33
N TYR A 92 4.62 -14.70 0.37
CA TYR A 92 4.23 -13.44 -0.27
C TYR A 92 4.90 -12.25 0.42
N PRO A 93 5.22 -11.18 -0.33
CA PRO A 93 5.72 -9.95 0.26
C PRO A 93 4.69 -9.34 1.21
N LEU A 94 5.18 -8.74 2.28
CA LEU A 94 4.33 -8.13 3.29
C LEU A 94 3.40 -7.05 2.72
N GLN A 95 3.87 -6.26 1.74
CA GLN A 95 3.05 -5.29 1.00
C GLN A 95 1.81 -5.94 0.36
N VAL A 96 1.98 -7.11 -0.27
CA VAL A 96 0.90 -7.86 -0.92
C VAL A 96 -0.10 -8.36 0.10
N ILE A 97 0.39 -8.93 1.20
CA ILE A 97 -0.46 -9.45 2.29
C ILE A 97 -1.32 -8.32 2.87
N LEU A 98 -0.70 -7.18 3.21
CA LEU A 98 -1.37 -6.03 3.80
C LEU A 98 -2.47 -5.48 2.87
N LEU A 99 -2.15 -5.25 1.60
CA LEU A 99 -3.08 -4.72 0.61
C LEU A 99 -4.29 -5.65 0.40
N VAL A 100 -4.05 -6.94 0.19
CA VAL A 100 -5.14 -7.91 -0.04
C VAL A 100 -6.03 -8.03 1.20
N GLU A 101 -5.46 -8.01 2.40
CA GLU A 101 -6.27 -8.01 3.62
C GLU A 101 -7.13 -6.77 3.77
N HIS A 102 -6.63 -5.60 3.35
CA HIS A 102 -7.40 -4.35 3.36
C HIS A 102 -8.53 -4.37 2.34
N ILE A 103 -8.27 -4.87 1.12
CA ILE A 103 -9.29 -5.07 0.09
C ILE A 103 -10.39 -5.99 0.62
N LEU A 104 -10.02 -7.16 1.15
CA LEU A 104 -10.98 -8.14 1.68
C LEU A 104 -11.76 -7.60 2.87
N PHE A 105 -11.11 -6.86 3.78
CA PHE A 105 -11.78 -6.19 4.89
C PHE A 105 -12.91 -5.28 4.41
N SER A 106 -12.62 -4.44 3.41
CA SER A 106 -13.59 -3.50 2.83
C SER A 106 -14.73 -4.25 2.12
N LEU A 107 -14.41 -5.24 1.28
CA LEU A 107 -15.40 -6.03 0.53
C LEU A 107 -16.34 -6.82 1.45
N ILE A 108 -15.80 -7.40 2.54
CA ILE A 108 -16.61 -8.16 3.52
C ILE A 108 -17.56 -7.21 4.23
N LEU A 109 -17.10 -6.04 4.66
CA LEU A 109 -17.96 -5.05 5.32
C LEU A 109 -19.04 -4.53 4.39
N GLU A 110 -18.69 -4.19 3.15
CA GLU A 110 -19.65 -3.70 2.15
C GLU A 110 -20.81 -4.68 1.93
N LYS A 111 -20.51 -5.97 1.81
CA LYS A 111 -21.51 -7.04 1.66
C LYS A 111 -22.41 -7.23 2.88
N GLN A 112 -21.99 -6.77 4.06
CA GLN A 112 -22.69 -7.00 5.33
C GLN A 112 -23.43 -5.76 5.83
N ILE A 113 -23.01 -4.56 5.44
CA ILE A 113 -23.68 -3.29 5.84
C ILE A 113 -25.14 -3.24 5.38
N ASN A 114 -25.45 -3.83 4.21
CA ASN A 114 -26.82 -3.86 3.68
C ASN A 114 -27.68 -5.02 4.23
N LYS A 115 -27.11 -5.91 5.06
CA LYS A 115 -27.82 -7.09 5.58
C LYS A 115 -28.44 -6.85 6.95
N ASN A 116 -29.49 -7.61 7.24
CA ASN A 116 -30.06 -7.70 8.59
C ASN A 116 -28.99 -8.25 9.56
N LYS A 117 -28.95 -7.73 10.80
CA LYS A 117 -27.97 -8.07 11.85
C LYS A 117 -26.52 -7.60 11.60
N LYS A 118 -26.31 -6.55 10.78
CA LYS A 118 -24.99 -5.93 10.56
C LYS A 118 -24.21 -5.62 11.86
N LYS A 119 -24.87 -5.11 12.91
CA LYS A 119 -24.23 -4.79 14.20
C LYS A 119 -23.57 -6.01 14.84
N LEU A 120 -24.29 -7.13 14.92
CA LEU A 120 -23.78 -8.39 15.48
C LEU A 120 -22.59 -8.92 14.66
N PHE A 121 -22.66 -8.82 13.34
CA PHE A 121 -21.56 -9.22 12.47
C PHE A 121 -20.29 -8.38 12.72
N ILE A 122 -20.43 -7.05 12.76
CA ILE A 122 -19.30 -6.13 12.97
C ILE A 122 -18.69 -6.34 14.37
N GLN A 123 -19.51 -6.56 15.40
CA GLN A 123 -19.03 -6.90 16.76
C GLN A 123 -18.24 -8.21 16.78
N ASN A 124 -18.76 -9.26 16.13
CA ASN A 124 -18.05 -10.55 16.02
C ASN A 124 -16.73 -10.42 15.25
N MET A 125 -16.71 -9.61 14.19
CA MET A 125 -15.50 -9.33 13.42
C MET A 125 -14.46 -8.58 14.27
N LYS A 126 -14.90 -7.59 15.07
CA LYS A 126 -14.04 -6.85 15.99
C LYS A 126 -13.40 -7.77 17.02
N PHE A 127 -14.20 -8.60 17.69
CA PHE A 127 -13.70 -9.56 18.68
C PHE A 127 -12.68 -10.53 18.08
N LYS A 128 -12.91 -11.01 16.85
CA LYS A 128 -11.94 -11.83 16.13
C LYS A 128 -10.62 -11.08 15.93
N ILE A 129 -10.66 -9.85 15.43
CA ILE A 129 -9.44 -9.03 15.21
C ILE A 129 -8.69 -8.77 16.52
N GLU A 130 -9.39 -8.47 17.61
CA GLU A 130 -8.76 -8.27 18.93
C GLU A 130 -8.03 -9.52 19.42
N ASN A 131 -8.61 -10.71 19.22
CA ASN A 131 -7.91 -11.96 19.52
C ASN A 131 -6.66 -12.14 18.65
N GLN A 132 -6.70 -11.75 17.37
CA GLN A 132 -5.54 -11.83 16.49
C GLN A 132 -4.43 -10.89 16.94
N ILE A 133 -4.77 -9.65 17.29
CA ILE A 133 -3.83 -8.67 17.83
C ILE A 133 -3.12 -9.26 19.07
N ASN A 134 -3.86 -9.85 20.00
CA ASN A 134 -3.29 -10.47 21.19
C ASN A 134 -2.29 -11.58 20.88
N VAL A 135 -2.55 -12.40 19.85
CA VAL A 135 -1.60 -13.46 19.43
C VAL A 135 -0.38 -12.87 18.73
N LEU A 136 -0.55 -11.87 17.86
CA LEU A 136 0.55 -11.19 17.18
C LEU A 136 1.47 -10.47 18.16
N ILE A 137 0.92 -9.84 19.19
CA ILE A 137 1.69 -9.17 20.26
C ILE A 137 2.50 -10.20 21.07
N LYS A 138 1.93 -11.37 21.36
CA LYS A 138 2.66 -12.45 22.06
C LYS A 138 3.81 -13.01 21.24
N ASN A 139 3.65 -13.11 19.91
CA ASN A 139 4.65 -13.62 18.98
C ASN A 139 5.31 -12.48 18.16
N HIS A 140 5.61 -11.37 18.83
CA HIS A 140 6.06 -10.13 18.20
C HIS A 140 7.43 -10.29 17.53
N THR A 141 7.50 -9.91 16.25
CA THR A 141 8.74 -9.74 15.50
C THR A 141 8.69 -8.41 14.76
N LYS A 142 9.83 -7.75 14.52
CA LYS A 142 9.88 -6.45 13.82
C LYS A 142 9.20 -6.48 12.44
N GLN A 143 9.16 -7.64 11.79
CA GLN A 143 8.51 -7.85 10.50
C GLN A 143 6.97 -7.84 10.61
N ARG A 144 6.41 -8.07 11.80
CA ARG A 144 4.97 -8.13 12.06
C ARG A 144 4.37 -6.84 12.59
N ASP A 145 5.18 -5.83 12.89
CA ASP A 145 4.71 -4.53 13.37
C ASP A 145 3.67 -3.92 12.43
N SER A 146 3.92 -3.93 11.11
CA SER A 146 2.98 -3.40 10.11
C SER A 146 1.66 -4.19 10.08
N LEU A 147 1.69 -5.50 10.31
CA LEU A 147 0.47 -6.32 10.46
C LEU A 147 -0.30 -5.92 11.71
N ILE A 148 0.38 -5.77 12.84
CA ILE A 148 -0.25 -5.36 14.11
C ILE A 148 -0.91 -3.99 13.93
N ILE A 149 -0.20 -3.03 13.33
CA ILE A 149 -0.71 -1.68 13.05
C ILE A 149 -1.97 -1.74 12.17
N GLN A 150 -1.96 -2.52 11.09
CA GLN A 150 -3.14 -2.67 10.23
C GLN A 150 -4.32 -3.31 10.98
N ARG A 151 -4.07 -4.30 11.85
CA ARG A 151 -5.14 -4.91 12.66
C ARG A 151 -5.70 -3.94 13.69
N LEU A 152 -4.86 -3.12 14.31
CA LEU A 152 -5.31 -2.04 15.20
C LEU A 152 -6.18 -1.04 14.44
N TYR A 153 -5.77 -0.64 13.23
CA TYR A 153 -6.58 0.20 12.35
C TYR A 153 -7.97 -0.41 12.07
N PHE A 154 -8.03 -1.69 11.67
CA PHE A 154 -9.31 -2.36 11.43
C PHE A 154 -10.20 -2.41 12.68
N ARG A 155 -9.63 -2.71 13.86
CA ARG A 155 -10.38 -2.68 15.13
C ARG A 155 -10.98 -1.30 15.38
N ASP A 156 -10.23 -0.24 15.13
CA ASP A 156 -10.67 1.14 15.37
C ASP A 156 -11.76 1.54 14.38
N VAL A 157 -11.63 1.16 13.11
CA VAL A 157 -12.69 1.31 12.10
C VAL A 157 -13.96 0.58 12.53
N LEU A 158 -13.88 -0.70 12.91
CA LEU A 158 -15.06 -1.46 13.36
C LEU A 158 -15.71 -0.81 14.59
N SER A 159 -14.90 -0.27 15.51
CA SER A 159 -15.42 0.45 16.69
C SER A 159 -16.21 1.69 16.31
N LYS A 160 -15.72 2.49 15.35
CA LYS A 160 -16.45 3.64 14.78
C LYS A 160 -17.76 3.20 14.13
N LEU A 161 -17.74 2.13 13.33
CA LEU A 161 -18.94 1.62 12.64
C LEU A 161 -20.01 1.07 13.61
N ILE A 162 -19.60 0.44 14.73
CA ILE A 162 -20.53 -0.07 15.75
C ILE A 162 -21.32 1.07 16.41
N GLN A 163 -20.70 2.24 16.61
CA GLN A 163 -21.34 3.40 17.24
C GLN A 163 -22.51 3.96 16.42
N MET A 164 -22.54 3.73 15.10
CA MET A 164 -23.63 4.16 14.22
C MET A 164 -24.88 3.29 14.29
N GLU A 165 -24.80 2.14 14.97
CA GLU A 165 -25.91 1.21 15.18
C GLU A 165 -26.70 0.87 13.90
N ASN A 166 -27.98 1.25 13.86
CA ASN A 166 -28.88 0.96 12.74
C ASN A 166 -28.73 1.97 11.58
N ASN A 167 -28.17 3.15 11.84
CA ASN A 167 -28.06 4.24 10.87
C ASN A 167 -26.91 4.05 9.86
N LEU A 168 -26.03 3.06 10.09
CA LEU A 168 -24.92 2.76 9.20
C LEU A 168 -25.41 2.34 7.80
N THR A 169 -25.05 3.09 6.77
CA THR A 169 -25.33 2.75 5.37
C THR A 169 -24.07 2.96 4.54
N LEU A 170 -24.03 2.45 3.31
CA LEU A 170 -22.90 2.71 2.38
C LEU A 170 -22.78 4.19 1.98
N ASN A 171 -23.78 5.02 2.27
CA ASN A 171 -23.74 6.45 2.04
C ASN A 171 -23.40 7.24 3.32
N SER A 172 -23.20 6.58 4.46
CA SER A 172 -22.88 7.26 5.70
C SER A 172 -21.47 7.85 5.64
N TYR A 173 -21.28 8.99 6.28
CA TYR A 173 -19.98 9.65 6.36
C TYR A 173 -18.90 8.71 6.90
N GLU A 174 -19.23 7.92 7.92
CA GLU A 174 -18.30 6.99 8.58
C GLU A 174 -17.79 5.95 7.60
N TRP A 175 -18.65 5.41 6.72
CA TRP A 175 -18.24 4.46 5.69
C TRP A 175 -17.47 5.12 4.54
N LEU A 176 -17.92 6.30 4.09
CA LEU A 176 -17.28 7.03 3.00
C LEU A 176 -15.89 7.56 3.39
N SER A 177 -15.70 7.91 4.65
CA SER A 177 -14.43 8.44 5.17
C SER A 177 -13.30 7.42 5.31
N LEU A 178 -13.63 6.12 5.29
CA LEU A 178 -12.65 5.04 5.39
C LEU A 178 -11.70 5.02 4.20
N ILE A 179 -10.43 4.70 4.47
CA ILE A 179 -9.47 4.32 3.46
C ILE A 179 -9.87 2.95 2.92
N LYS A 180 -10.13 2.84 1.62
CA LYS A 180 -10.56 1.61 0.96
C LYS A 180 -9.77 1.38 -0.30
N TYR A 181 -9.77 0.13 -0.75
CA TYR A 181 -9.25 -0.28 -2.04
C TYR A 181 -10.37 -0.96 -2.82
N GLN A 182 -10.59 -0.54 -4.06
CA GLN A 182 -11.52 -1.20 -4.97
C GLN A 182 -10.77 -1.79 -6.15
N ILE A 183 -11.26 -2.94 -6.60
CA ILE A 183 -10.76 -3.61 -7.79
C ILE A 183 -11.75 -3.29 -8.91
N ASP A 184 -11.25 -2.86 -10.07
CA ASP A 184 -12.09 -2.74 -11.24
C ASP A 184 -12.38 -4.14 -11.80
N GLN A 185 -13.63 -4.60 -11.61
CA GLN A 185 -14.05 -5.93 -12.07
C GLN A 185 -14.33 -5.97 -13.58
N ASN A 186 -14.44 -4.81 -14.23
CA ASN A 186 -14.75 -4.72 -15.65
C ASN A 186 -13.51 -4.94 -16.52
N SER A 187 -12.31 -4.73 -15.98
CA SER A 187 -11.05 -4.93 -16.69
C SER A 187 -10.54 -6.36 -16.53
N ARG A 188 -11.17 -7.32 -17.22
CA ARG A 188 -10.63 -8.70 -17.36
C ARG A 188 -9.22 -8.76 -17.95
N THR A 189 -8.72 -7.65 -18.51
CA THR A 189 -7.42 -7.51 -19.16
C THR A 189 -6.42 -6.67 -18.37
N GLU A 190 -6.84 -5.92 -17.35
CA GLU A 190 -5.96 -5.00 -16.60
C GLU A 190 -6.24 -5.12 -15.10
N ASN A 191 -5.29 -5.68 -14.37
CA ASN A 191 -5.28 -5.81 -12.91
C ASN A 191 -5.20 -4.42 -12.24
N LYS A 192 -6.33 -3.70 -12.18
CA LYS A 192 -6.42 -2.34 -11.64
C LYS A 192 -6.97 -2.34 -10.22
N ILE A 193 -6.28 -1.59 -9.36
CA ILE A 193 -6.67 -1.34 -7.97
C ILE A 193 -6.66 0.17 -7.76
N ASP A 194 -7.73 0.69 -7.20
CA ASP A 194 -7.85 2.10 -6.84
C ASP A 194 -7.85 2.27 -5.33
N PHE A 195 -7.01 3.18 -4.84
CA PHE A 195 -7.13 3.77 -3.51
C PHE A 195 -8.32 4.74 -3.50
N ILE A 196 -9.21 4.59 -2.52
CA ILE A 196 -10.45 5.34 -2.43
C ILE A 196 -10.66 5.91 -1.05
N GLN A 197 -10.99 7.20 -1.02
CA GLN A 197 -11.49 7.89 0.16
C GLN A 197 -12.55 8.91 -0.25
N PHE A 198 -13.76 8.81 0.32
CA PHE A 198 -14.96 9.49 -0.16
C PHE A 198 -15.19 9.25 -1.67
N SER A 199 -15.28 10.32 -2.46
CA SER A 199 -15.42 10.30 -3.92
C SER A 199 -14.09 10.28 -4.67
N ASN A 200 -12.97 10.47 -3.96
CA ASN A 200 -11.66 10.58 -4.59
C ASN A 200 -11.10 9.19 -4.89
N ARG A 201 -10.51 9.02 -6.07
CA ARG A 201 -9.88 7.79 -6.53
C ARG A 201 -8.47 8.08 -7.02
N ILE A 202 -7.51 7.24 -6.61
CA ILE A 202 -6.12 7.31 -7.07
C ILE A 202 -5.72 5.89 -7.46
N HIS A 203 -5.18 5.71 -8.67
CA HIS A 203 -4.70 4.41 -9.11
C HIS A 203 -3.52 3.94 -8.26
N TYR A 204 -3.53 2.68 -7.85
CA TYR A 204 -2.40 2.05 -7.18
C TYR A 204 -1.28 1.78 -8.19
N ASN A 205 -0.09 2.34 -7.96
CA ASN A 205 0.99 2.33 -8.97
C ASN A 205 1.87 1.06 -8.96
N PHE A 206 1.61 0.11 -8.06
CA PHE A 206 2.35 -1.16 -7.96
C PHE A 206 3.87 -1.00 -7.82
N GLU A 207 4.35 0.11 -7.26
CA GLU A 207 5.75 0.24 -6.88
C GLU A 207 6.05 -0.70 -5.72
N PHE A 208 7.20 -1.38 -5.78
CA PHE A 208 7.63 -2.23 -4.68
C PHE A 208 8.09 -1.36 -3.51
N ILE A 209 7.31 -1.35 -2.44
CA ILE A 209 7.57 -0.53 -1.26
C ILE A 209 7.50 -1.44 -0.04
N GLU A 210 8.62 -1.55 0.66
CA GLU A 210 8.65 -2.25 1.93
C GLU A 210 7.75 -1.51 2.95
N PRO A 211 6.77 -2.21 3.54
CA PRO A 211 5.94 -1.60 4.56
C PRO A 211 6.79 -1.29 5.79
N SER A 212 6.81 -0.03 6.18
CA SER A 212 7.51 0.46 7.36
C SER A 212 6.65 0.32 8.60
N SER A 213 7.25 -0.14 9.70
CA SER A 213 6.61 -0.34 11.01
C SER A 213 6.31 0.94 11.80
N THR A 214 6.58 2.11 11.23
CA THR A 214 6.62 3.38 11.97
C THR A 214 5.30 4.17 11.97
N PHE A 215 4.27 3.73 11.25
CA PHE A 215 3.14 4.61 10.92
C PHE A 215 1.80 4.11 11.45
N ILE A 216 1.29 4.79 12.48
CA ILE A 216 -0.05 4.58 13.02
C ILE A 216 -1.00 5.60 12.38
N ILE A 217 -2.04 5.12 11.68
CA ILE A 217 -3.08 5.97 11.09
C ILE A 217 -4.01 6.46 12.21
N SER A 218 -3.73 7.65 12.74
CA SER A 218 -4.57 8.31 13.75
C SER A 218 -5.74 9.07 13.11
N PRO A 219 -6.81 9.40 13.85
CA PRO A 219 -7.92 10.20 13.32
C PRO A 219 -7.49 11.56 12.77
N MET A 220 -6.44 12.17 13.35
CA MET A 220 -5.87 13.42 12.84
C MET A 220 -5.17 13.19 11.51
N MET A 221 -4.42 12.09 11.38
CA MET A 221 -3.77 11.71 10.13
C MET A 221 -4.79 11.38 9.04
N GLU A 222 -5.88 10.66 9.33
CA GLU A 222 -6.92 10.34 8.34
C GLU A 222 -7.52 11.59 7.70
N ARG A 223 -7.74 12.65 8.48
CA ARG A 223 -8.23 13.94 7.96
C ARG A 223 -7.24 14.60 7.02
N THR A 224 -5.96 14.60 7.37
CA THR A 224 -4.90 15.14 6.51
C THR A 224 -4.72 14.31 5.24
N LEU A 225 -4.79 12.97 5.34
CA LEU A 225 -4.77 12.06 4.19
C LEU A 225 -5.94 12.35 3.24
N PHE A 226 -7.14 12.60 3.77
CA PHE A 226 -8.29 12.97 2.95
C PHE A 226 -8.05 14.26 2.16
N GLN A 227 -7.58 15.31 2.83
CA GLN A 227 -7.29 16.59 2.17
C GLN A 227 -6.21 16.46 1.09
N LEU A 228 -5.15 15.68 1.36
CA LEU A 228 -4.12 15.40 0.37
C LEU A 228 -4.66 14.58 -0.81
N THR A 229 -5.48 13.57 -0.54
CA THR A 229 -6.14 12.77 -1.58
C THR A 229 -7.04 13.66 -2.46
N GLN A 230 -7.76 14.59 -1.85
CA GLN A 230 -8.60 15.56 -2.56
C GLN A 230 -7.76 16.50 -3.44
N ALA A 231 -6.63 17.00 -2.92
CA ALA A 231 -5.73 17.85 -3.71
C ALA A 231 -5.16 17.08 -4.92
N ILE A 232 -4.67 15.86 -4.70
CA ILE A 232 -4.06 15.03 -5.74
C ILE A 232 -5.07 14.63 -6.82
N SER A 233 -6.28 14.21 -6.42
CA SER A 233 -7.36 13.90 -7.38
C SER A 233 -7.83 15.12 -8.18
N ALA A 234 -7.59 16.33 -7.69
CA ALA A 234 -7.83 17.59 -8.40
C ALA A 234 -6.60 18.12 -9.17
N TYR A 235 -5.55 17.31 -9.32
CA TYR A 235 -4.27 17.71 -9.95
C TYR A 235 -3.61 18.93 -9.30
N ARG A 236 -3.72 19.05 -7.96
CA ARG A 236 -3.13 20.14 -7.16
C ARG A 236 -2.02 19.61 -6.26
N ILE A 237 -1.10 20.51 -5.90
CA ILE A 237 -0.08 20.24 -4.90
C ILE A 237 -0.71 20.25 -3.50
N GLY A 238 -0.42 19.24 -2.71
CA GLY A 238 -0.79 19.19 -1.29
C GLY A 238 0.30 19.78 -0.41
N VAL A 239 -0.04 20.77 0.42
CA VAL A 239 0.88 21.37 1.40
C VAL A 239 0.37 21.08 2.81
N VAL A 240 1.21 20.47 3.64
CA VAL A 240 0.88 20.18 5.05
C VAL A 240 1.59 21.18 5.95
N HIS A 241 0.84 22.12 6.50
CA HIS A 241 1.32 23.06 7.51
C HIS A 241 1.06 22.52 8.92
N ALA A 242 2.13 22.12 9.60
CA ALA A 242 2.14 21.73 11.00
C ALA A 242 3.54 21.96 11.59
N PRO A 243 3.70 22.07 12.92
CA PRO A 243 5.03 22.16 13.52
C PRO A 243 5.86 20.89 13.20
N LEU A 244 7.19 21.01 13.20
CA LEU A 244 8.12 19.93 12.81
C LEU A 244 7.83 18.58 13.51
N GLN A 245 7.37 18.63 14.75
CA GLN A 245 7.12 17.49 15.62
C GLN A 245 5.85 16.68 15.25
N TYR A 246 4.97 17.22 14.41
CA TYR A 246 3.67 16.59 14.09
C TYR A 246 3.68 15.73 12.83
N GLY A 247 4.85 15.25 12.40
CA GLY A 247 4.94 14.22 11.36
C GLY A 247 4.47 14.68 9.97
N ARG A 248 4.71 15.93 9.56
CA ARG A 248 4.32 16.41 8.22
C ARG A 248 4.77 15.49 7.08
N SER A 249 6.06 15.16 7.10
CA SER A 249 6.68 14.29 6.12
C SER A 249 6.15 12.86 6.19
N THR A 250 5.80 12.39 7.40
CA THR A 250 5.34 11.02 7.59
C THR A 250 3.95 10.85 6.98
N VAL A 251 3.04 11.81 7.15
CA VAL A 251 1.70 11.76 6.53
C VAL A 251 1.78 11.64 5.00
N ILE A 252 2.63 12.44 4.35
CA ILE A 252 2.79 12.43 2.89
C ILE A 252 3.40 11.11 2.41
N GLN A 253 4.40 10.59 3.14
CA GLN A 253 4.99 9.28 2.84
C GLN A 253 3.99 8.15 3.02
N THR A 254 3.15 8.21 4.07
CA THR A 254 2.07 7.24 4.29
C THR A 254 1.08 7.25 3.13
N LEU A 255 0.67 8.43 2.63
CA LEU A 255 -0.24 8.49 1.49
C LEU A 255 0.36 7.84 0.23
N ALA A 256 1.64 8.11 -0.04
CA ALA A 256 2.33 7.51 -1.18
C ALA A 256 2.41 5.98 -1.06
N GLN A 257 2.71 5.46 0.14
CA GLN A 257 2.69 4.02 0.43
C GLN A 257 1.31 3.40 0.20
N LEU A 258 0.24 4.07 0.69
CA LEU A 258 -1.14 3.63 0.46
C LEU A 258 -1.50 3.62 -1.03
N CYS A 259 -0.98 4.56 -1.81
CA CYS A 259 -1.18 4.60 -3.27
C CYS A 259 -0.20 3.71 -4.05
N GLY A 260 0.65 2.93 -3.37
CA GLY A 260 1.65 2.08 -4.03
C GLY A 260 2.58 2.87 -4.93
N THR A 261 2.89 4.11 -4.57
CA THR A 261 3.69 5.05 -5.38
C THR A 261 4.98 5.39 -4.67
N ASN A 262 6.08 5.41 -5.42
CA ASN A 262 7.37 5.83 -4.89
C ASN A 262 7.35 7.33 -4.55
N CYS A 263 7.85 7.70 -3.37
CA CYS A 263 7.91 9.08 -2.91
C CYS A 263 9.35 9.45 -2.53
N ILE A 264 9.93 10.33 -3.33
CA ILE A 264 11.29 10.83 -3.17
C ILE A 264 11.22 12.04 -2.24
N SER A 265 12.05 12.06 -1.20
CA SER A 265 12.15 13.23 -0.33
C SER A 265 13.38 14.06 -0.69
N LEU A 266 13.14 15.34 -0.98
CA LEU A 266 14.18 16.34 -1.25
C LEU A 266 14.23 17.28 -0.06
N LEU A 267 15.40 17.37 0.57
CA LEU A 267 15.64 18.36 1.62
C LEU A 267 16.04 19.67 0.94
N CYS A 268 15.21 20.69 1.08
CA CYS A 268 15.47 21.99 0.47
C CYS A 268 16.48 22.76 1.34
N ASP A 269 17.51 23.27 0.69
CA ASP A 269 18.52 24.14 1.30
C ASP A 269 18.82 25.30 0.35
N SER A 270 19.37 26.37 0.91
CA SER A 270 19.86 27.56 0.20
C SER A 270 20.92 27.27 -0.87
N LEU A 271 21.57 26.11 -0.80
CA LEU A 271 22.58 25.66 -1.77
C LEU A 271 21.97 25.04 -3.04
N ILE A 272 20.66 24.80 -3.07
CA ILE A 272 19.99 24.17 -4.22
C ILE A 272 19.72 25.24 -5.28
N ASN A 273 20.35 25.08 -6.44
CA ASN A 273 20.18 26.00 -7.56
C ASN A 273 18.92 25.67 -8.37
N VAL A 274 18.33 26.67 -9.03
CA VAL A 274 17.15 26.50 -9.89
C VAL A 274 17.38 25.42 -10.96
N ASN A 275 18.54 25.40 -11.63
CA ASN A 275 18.87 24.37 -12.62
C ASN A 275 18.87 22.95 -12.04
N GLN A 276 19.21 22.77 -10.76
CA GLN A 276 19.15 21.46 -10.12
C GLN A 276 17.70 21.04 -9.86
N ILE A 277 16.82 21.97 -9.47
CA ILE A 277 15.39 21.73 -9.30
C ILE A 277 14.73 21.40 -10.64
N GLU A 278 15.10 22.09 -11.71
CA GLU A 278 14.59 21.82 -13.07
C GLU A 278 14.96 20.41 -13.53
N ASN A 279 16.24 20.03 -13.44
CA ASN A 279 16.70 18.69 -13.78
C ASN A 279 16.02 17.61 -12.91
N PHE A 280 15.83 17.90 -11.61
CA PHE A 280 15.11 17.02 -10.72
C PHE A 280 13.64 16.87 -11.10
N HIS A 281 12.96 17.97 -11.47
CA HIS A 281 11.58 17.96 -11.93
C HIS A 281 11.41 17.16 -13.23
N GLN A 282 12.33 17.30 -14.19
CA GLN A 282 12.33 16.47 -15.40
C GLN A 282 12.41 14.97 -15.06
N GLY A 283 13.26 14.60 -14.09
CA GLY A 283 13.34 13.23 -13.59
C GLY A 283 12.06 12.74 -12.91
N LEU A 284 11.39 13.59 -12.13
CA LEU A 284 10.11 13.27 -11.49
C LEU A 284 9.02 12.98 -12.52
N VAL A 285 8.88 13.86 -13.52
CA VAL A 285 7.89 13.69 -14.59
C VAL A 285 8.17 12.42 -15.39
N ALA A 286 9.44 12.15 -15.71
CA ALA A 286 9.82 10.96 -16.47
C ALA A 286 9.60 9.64 -15.71
N SER A 287 9.72 9.65 -14.38
CA SER A 287 9.57 8.46 -13.52
C SER A 287 8.18 8.28 -12.93
N ASN A 288 7.28 9.25 -13.12
CA ASN A 288 5.95 9.28 -12.50
C ASN A 288 5.98 9.06 -10.97
N SER A 289 7.06 9.53 -10.32
CA SER A 289 7.25 9.41 -8.88
C SER A 289 6.71 10.65 -8.16
N TRP A 290 6.27 10.47 -6.91
CA TRP A 290 5.89 11.59 -6.06
C TRP A 290 7.14 12.23 -5.43
N CYS A 291 7.04 13.53 -5.14
CA CYS A 291 8.09 14.25 -4.43
C CYS A 291 7.56 14.91 -3.15
N LEU A 292 8.31 14.74 -2.07
CA LEU A 292 8.18 15.48 -0.84
C LEU A 292 9.32 16.52 -0.74
N PHE A 293 8.97 17.80 -0.89
CA PHE A 293 9.87 18.90 -0.60
C PHE A 293 9.85 19.22 0.91
N LYS A 294 10.95 18.98 1.61
CA LYS A 294 11.13 19.34 3.02
C LYS A 294 11.76 20.72 3.12
N ASP A 295 11.29 21.53 4.07
CA ASP A 295 11.79 22.89 4.32
C ASP A 295 11.79 23.79 3.09
N ILE A 296 10.74 23.72 2.27
CA ILE A 296 10.63 24.49 1.01
C ILE A 296 10.83 26.00 1.21
N GLN A 297 10.52 26.52 2.40
CA GLN A 297 10.74 27.91 2.77
C GLN A 297 12.23 28.33 2.81
N LYS A 298 13.17 27.39 2.76
CA LYS A 298 14.62 27.66 2.73
C LYS A 298 15.18 27.84 1.33
N LEU A 299 14.38 27.60 0.28
CA LEU A 299 14.79 27.90 -1.08
C LEU A 299 14.86 29.42 -1.26
N SER A 300 16.04 29.92 -1.62
CA SER A 300 16.19 31.27 -2.14
C SER A 300 15.77 31.28 -3.61
N ILE A 301 14.81 32.14 -3.95
CA ILE A 301 14.43 32.44 -5.33
C ILE A 301 15.51 33.32 -5.96
#